data_AF-A0A564MDA2-F1
#
_entry.id   AF-A0A564MDA2-F1
#
_cell.length_a   1.000
_cell.length_b   1.000
_cell.length_c   1.000
_cell.angle_alpha   90.00
_cell.angle_beta   90.00
_cell.angle_gamma   90.00
#
_symmetry.space_group_name_H-M   'P 1'
#
loop_
_entity.id
_entity.type
_entity.pdbx_description
1 polymer ?
#
loop_
_entity_poly.entity_id
_entity_poly.type
_entity_poly.pdbx_seq_one_letter_code
_entity_poly.pdbx_strand_id
1 'polypeptide(L)' 'MMNGLLFVGCRTTKERGARGKGIKAFETNTTTPGVLKHLTSGLVNPSWLCLDEKKNFFIPFMVI' A
#
# COMPACT_ATOMS: atom_id res chain seq x y z
N MET A 1 -4.85 8.22 22.33
CA MET A 1 -5.24 7.49 21.10
C MET A 1 -3.96 7.08 20.39
N MET A 2 -3.77 5.80 20.06
CA MET A 2 -2.63 5.37 19.27
C MET A 2 -2.99 5.49 17.79
N ASN A 3 -2.29 6.38 17.09
CA ASN A 3 -2.40 6.50 15.64
C ASN A 3 -1.34 5.61 15.00
N GLY A 4 -1.74 4.92 13.93
CA GLY A 4 -0.87 4.06 13.13
C GLY A 4 -0.99 4.39 11.64
N LEU A 5 -0.06 3.85 10.86
CA LEU A 5 -0.09 3.92 9.40
C LEU A 5 -0.36 2.54 8.82
N LEU A 6 -1.36 2.45 7.95
CA LEU A 6 -1.67 1.26 7.17
C LEU A 6 -1.31 1.50 5.70
N PHE A 7 -0.61 0.55 5.10
CA PHE A 7 -0.20 0.61 3.70
C PHE A 7 -0.85 -0.52 2.91
N VAL A 8 -1.47 -0.18 1.80
CA VAL A 8 -2.22 -1.12 0.96
C VAL A 8 -1.64 -1.09 -0.44
N GLY A 9 -1.06 -2.23 -0.83
CA GLY A 9 -0.58 -2.49 -2.19
C GLY A 9 -1.72 -2.87 -3.14
N CYS A 10 -1.45 -2.86 -4.45
CA CYS A 10 -2.41 -3.31 -5.45
C CYS A 10 -1.74 -3.78 -6.74
N ARG A 11 -2.52 -4.48 -7.57
CA ARG A 11 -2.17 -4.71 -8.97
C ARG A 11 -2.45 -3.42 -9.76
N THR A 12 -1.54 -3.06 -10.67
CA THR A 12 -1.60 -1.84 -11.51
C THR A 12 -1.61 -2.14 -13.00
N THR A 13 -1.29 -3.36 -13.44
CA THR A 13 -1.33 -3.76 -14.86
C THR A 13 -2.74 -3.78 -15.43
N LYS A 14 -2.98 -2.94 -16.43
CA LYS A 14 -4.29 -2.76 -17.09
C LYS A 14 -4.71 -3.98 -17.90
N GLU A 15 -3.74 -4.73 -18.40
CA GLU A 15 -3.90 -5.92 -19.25
C GLU A 15 -4.67 -7.04 -18.53
N ARG A 16 -4.76 -6.96 -17.19
CA ARG A 16 -5.55 -7.88 -16.35
C ARG A 16 -6.72 -7.20 -15.63
N GLY A 17 -7.18 -6.06 -16.15
CA GLY A 17 -8.34 -5.32 -15.63
C GLY A 17 -8.10 -4.58 -14.31
N ALA A 18 -6.85 -4.40 -13.90
CA ALA A 18 -6.56 -3.73 -12.65
C ALA A 18 -6.88 -2.22 -12.72
N ARG A 19 -7.48 -1.70 -11.65
CA ARG A 19 -7.79 -0.26 -11.47
C ARG A 19 -6.91 0.43 -10.43
N GLY A 20 -6.03 -0.35 -9.80
CA GLY A 20 -5.11 0.12 -8.79
C GLY A 20 -4.09 1.11 -9.36
N LYS A 21 -3.65 2.06 -8.55
CA LYS A 21 -2.72 3.13 -8.96
C LYS A 21 -1.36 3.06 -8.27
N GLY A 22 -1.14 2.10 -7.38
CA GLY A 22 0.07 1.94 -6.58
C GLY A 22 -0.25 1.73 -5.10
N ILE A 23 0.62 2.19 -4.21
CA ILE A 23 0.48 1.99 -2.76
C ILE A 23 -0.31 3.13 -2.15
N LYS A 24 -1.35 2.82 -1.37
CA LYS A 24 -2.10 3.79 -0.56
C LYS A 24 -1.64 3.75 0.89
N ALA A 25 -1.38 4.90 1.49
CA ALA A 25 -1.09 5.04 2.92
C ALA A 25 -2.28 5.71 3.63
N PHE A 26 -2.74 5.10 4.70
CA PHE A 26 -3.84 5.57 5.53
C PHE A 26 -3.36 5.87 6.93
N GLU A 27 -3.82 6.98 7.51
CA GLU A 27 -3.75 7.19 8.94
C GLU A 27 -4.94 6.47 9.59
N THR A 28 -4.66 5.64 10.59
CA THR A 28 -5.65 4.82 11.29
C THR A 28 -5.57 5.06 12.79
N ASN A 29 -6.68 4.91 13.48
CA ASN A 29 -6.71 4.76 14.93
C ASN A 29 -7.68 3.61 15.28
N THR A 30 -7.85 3.32 16.57
CA THR A 30 -8.67 2.18 17.02
C THR A 30 -10.18 2.42 16.93
N THR A 31 -10.65 3.61 16.58
CA THR A 31 -12.06 4.00 16.67
C THR A 31 -12.67 4.50 15.37
N THR A 32 -11.86 4.91 14.39
CA THR A 32 -12.32 5.44 13.11
C THR A 32 -11.70 4.70 11.93
N PRO A 33 -12.43 4.54 10.81
CA PRO A 33 -11.86 4.05 9.56
C PRO A 33 -10.63 4.85 9.13
N GLY A 34 -9.73 4.18 8.41
CA GLY A 34 -8.49 4.80 7.92
C GLY A 34 -8.77 5.96 6.96
N VAL A 35 -8.07 7.08 7.17
CA VAL A 35 -8.13 8.25 6.29
C VAL A 35 -6.97 8.17 5.31
N LEU A 36 -7.27 8.21 4.01
CA LEU A 36 -6.23 8.21 2.98
C LEU A 36 -5.37 9.48 3.11
N LYS A 37 -4.06 9.30 3.28
CA LYS A 37 -3.10 10.42 3.38
C LYS A 37 -2.22 10.54 2.16
N HIS A 38 -1.86 9.42 1.54
CA HIS A 38 -0.93 9.43 0.42
C HIS A 38 -1.20 8.29 -0.56
N LEU A 39 -0.89 8.54 -1.83
CA LEU A 39 -0.85 7.55 -2.90
C LEU A 39 0.49 7.65 -3.60
N THR A 40 1.31 6.61 -3.49
CA THR A 40 2.54 6.45 -4.27
C THR A 40 2.21 5.75 -5.57
N SER A 41 2.24 6.49 -6.68
CA SER A 41 1.96 5.99 -8.03
C SER A 41 3.24 5.64 -8.80
N GLY A 42 3.10 5.13 -10.02
CA GLY A 42 4.23 4.78 -10.90
C GLY A 42 4.87 3.43 -10.60
N LEU A 43 4.40 2.72 -9.57
CA LEU A 43 4.86 1.36 -9.23
C LEU A 43 4.13 0.31 -10.08
N VAL A 44 4.88 -0.66 -10.59
CA VAL A 44 4.34 -1.81 -11.34
C VAL A 44 4.00 -2.93 -10.36
N ASN A 45 2.70 -3.22 -10.22
CA ASN A 45 2.15 -4.30 -9.39
C ASN A 45 2.77 -4.43 -7.98
N PRO A 46 2.70 -3.39 -7.12
CA PRO A 46 3.06 -3.52 -5.71
C PRO A 46 2.01 -4.33 -4.95
N SER A 47 1.82 -5.61 -5.29
CA SER A 47 0.77 -6.49 -4.75
C SER A 47 1.14 -7.15 -3.42
N TRP A 48 2.43 -7.11 -3.05
CA TRP A 48 2.94 -7.62 -1.79
C TRP A 48 3.88 -6.61 -1.14
N LEU A 49 3.65 -6.29 0.13
CA LEU A 49 4.44 -5.34 0.90
C LEU A 49 5.03 -6.04 2.11
N CYS A 50 6.32 -5.83 2.36
CA CYS A 50 6.99 -6.28 3.56
C CYS A 50 7.68 -5.09 4.23
N LEU A 51 7.73 -5.11 5.56
CA LEU A 51 8.52 -4.16 6.32
C LEU A 51 9.84 -4.83 6.71
N ASP A 52 10.94 -4.09 6.60
CA ASP A 52 12.18 -4.50 7.24
C ASP A 52 12.15 -4.20 8.75
N GLU A 53 13.21 -4.58 9.47
CA GLU A 53 13.35 -4.34 10.91
C GLU A 53 13.34 -2.84 11.28
N LYS A 54 13.73 -1.97 10.34
CA LYS A 54 13.72 -0.52 10.48
C LYS A 54 12.37 0.10 10.06
N LYS A 55 11.39 -0.72 9.71
CA LYS A 55 10.07 -0.33 9.20
C LYS A 55 10.12 0.44 7.87
N ASN A 56 11.14 0.21 7.06
CA ASN A 56 11.14 0.62 5.66
C ASN A 56 10.38 -0.40 4.81
N PHE A 57 9.82 0.08 3.69
CA PHE A 57 9.14 -0.79 2.74
C PHE A 57 10.14 -1.54 1.86
N PHE A 58 9.93 -2.85 1.77
CA PHE A 58 10.46 -3.68 0.71
C PHE A 58 9.28 -4.23 -0.11
N ILE A 59 9.36 -4.17 -1.43
CA ILE A 59 8.39 -4.78 -2.35
C ILE A 59 9.06 -6.05 -2.87
N PRO A 60 8.94 -7.20 -2.17
CA PRO A 60 9.80 -8.33 -2.44
C PRO A 60 9.63 -8.88 -3.85
N PHE A 61 8.41 -9.05 -4.36
CA PHE A 61 8.21 -9.52 -5.73
C PHE A 61 6.84 -9.12 -6.27
N MET A 62 6.79 -8.88 -7.58
CA MET A 62 5.54 -8.82 -8.34
C MET A 62 4.87 -10.19 -8.29
N VAL A 63 3.78 -10.33 -7.53
CA VAL A 63 2.88 -11.48 -7.68
C VAL A 63 1.88 -11.10 -8.76
N ILE A 64 2.04 -11.71 -9.95
CA ILE A 64 1.27 -11.43 -11.16
C ILE A 64 -0.18 -11.84 -11.01
#